data_AF-A0A448ZQ00-F1
#
_entry.id   AF-A0A448ZQ00-F1
#
_cell.length_a   1.000
_cell.length_b   1.000
_cell.length_c   1.000
_cell.angle_alpha   90.00
_cell.angle_beta   90.00
_cell.angle_gamma   90.00
#
_symmetry.space_group_name_H-M   'P 1'
#
loop_
_entity.id
_entity.type
_entity.pdbx_description
1 polymer ?
#
loop_
_entity_poly.entity_id
_entity_poly.type
_entity_poly.pdbx_seq_one_letter_code
_entity_poly.pdbx_strand_id
1 'polypeptide(L)'
;MLGFSTDSKPTVIELRQAYYEAAKLCHPDVKEDDHKLDFRELKDAYEHLIKGGHVTDHISDEISLDEEKEYRRACMDVLGLKAEIVEESKQNPMFLHWLSGKTDGAQYWRNFFTAHGGLAQKLRPPAGYLASNAKHVAKASESRRRRRR
;
A
#
# COMPACT_ATOMS: atom_id res chain seq x y z
N MET A 1 -23.68 -28.36 -17.43
CA MET A 1 -22.23 -28.09 -17.44
C MET A 1 -22.05 -26.58 -17.54
N LEU A 2 -21.71 -25.93 -16.42
CA LEU A 2 -21.38 -24.49 -16.43
C LEU A 2 -19.93 -24.37 -16.90
N GLY A 3 -19.74 -23.88 -18.13
CA GLY A 3 -18.44 -23.59 -18.70
C GLY A 3 -17.84 -22.35 -18.05
N PHE A 4 -17.14 -22.54 -16.93
CA PHE A 4 -16.20 -21.54 -16.46
C PHE A 4 -15.01 -21.59 -17.41
N SER A 5 -14.84 -20.54 -18.21
CA SER A 5 -13.62 -20.36 -19.01
C SER A 5 -12.46 -20.24 -18.03
N THR A 6 -11.67 -21.29 -17.92
CA THR A 6 -10.40 -21.28 -17.21
C THR A 6 -9.40 -20.48 -18.05
N ASP A 7 -8.59 -19.66 -17.37
CA ASP A 7 -7.31 -19.13 -17.87
C ASP A 7 -7.31 -17.77 -18.60
N SER A 8 -8.08 -16.79 -18.11
CA SER A 8 -7.61 -15.40 -18.18
C SER A 8 -7.09 -15.01 -16.80
N LYS A 9 -5.77 -15.12 -16.62
CA LYS A 9 -5.10 -14.55 -15.44
C LYS A 9 -5.26 -13.02 -15.53
N PRO A 10 -5.75 -12.34 -14.48
CA PRO A 10 -5.86 -10.89 -14.50
C PRO A 10 -4.47 -10.27 -14.67
N THR A 11 -4.41 -9.11 -15.29
CA THR A 11 -3.17 -8.31 -15.37
C THR A 11 -2.88 -7.63 -14.03
N VAL A 12 -1.63 -7.17 -13.81
CA VAL A 12 -1.25 -6.44 -12.59
C VAL A 12 -2.08 -5.17 -12.43
N ILE A 13 -2.39 -4.50 -13.53
CA ILE A 13 -3.17 -3.26 -13.56
C ILE A 13 -4.61 -3.52 -13.09
N GLU A 14 -5.25 -4.56 -13.62
CA GLU A 14 -6.60 -4.96 -13.22
C GLU A 14 -6.64 -5.37 -11.75
N LEU A 15 -5.62 -6.10 -11.27
CA LEU A 15 -5.51 -6.47 -9.86
C LEU A 15 -5.37 -5.24 -8.95
N ARG A 16 -4.55 -4.26 -9.35
CA ARG A 16 -4.36 -2.99 -8.64
C ARG A 16 -5.64 -2.17 -8.61
N GLN A 17 -6.37 -2.12 -9.72
CA GLN A 17 -7.65 -1.41 -9.80
C GLN A 17 -8.72 -2.08 -8.93
N ALA A 18 -8.84 -3.41 -8.99
CA ALA A 18 -9.74 -4.17 -8.12
C ALA A 18 -9.41 -3.98 -6.64
N TYR A 19 -8.11 -3.95 -6.30
CA TYR A 19 -7.66 -3.61 -4.95
C TYR A 19 -8.07 -2.18 -4.54
N TYR A 20 -7.96 -1.19 -5.43
CA TYR A 20 -8.37 0.19 -5.15
C TYR A 20 -9.87 0.34 -4.98
N GLU A 21 -10.67 -0.35 -5.79
CA GLU A 21 -12.12 -0.36 -5.64
C GLU A 21 -12.51 -1.02 -4.32
N ALA A 22 -11.91 -2.15 -3.96
CA ALA A 22 -12.15 -2.81 -2.68
C ALA A 22 -11.68 -1.95 -1.48
N ALA A 23 -10.54 -1.28 -1.60
CA ALA A 23 -10.05 -0.36 -0.56
C ALA A 23 -11.00 0.82 -0.33
N LYS A 24 -11.70 1.32 -1.37
CA LYS A 24 -12.75 2.36 -1.25
C LYS A 24 -13.96 1.89 -0.45
N LEU A 25 -14.31 0.61 -0.55
CA LEU A 25 -15.41 0.02 0.21
C LEU A 25 -15.09 -0.13 1.70
N CYS A 26 -13.81 -0.10 2.08
CA CYS A 26 -13.39 -0.08 3.49
C CYS A 26 -13.57 1.29 4.17
N HIS A 27 -14.12 2.31 3.48
CA HIS A 27 -14.37 3.63 4.07
C HIS A 27 -15.48 3.56 5.14
N PRO A 28 -15.34 4.22 6.31
CA PRO A 28 -16.35 4.20 7.36
C PRO A 28 -17.73 4.78 6.96
N ASP A 29 -17.80 5.56 5.88
CA ASP A 29 -19.08 6.10 5.35
C ASP A 29 -19.79 5.16 4.38
N VAL A 30 -19.15 4.10 3.89
CA VAL A 30 -19.78 3.11 2.99
C VAL A 30 -20.57 2.14 3.87
N LYS A 31 -21.89 2.35 3.91
CA LYS A 31 -22.84 1.60 4.72
C LYS A 31 -23.14 0.23 4.10
N GLU A 32 -22.30 -0.78 4.34
CA GLU A 32 -22.72 -2.18 4.21
C GLU A 32 -22.28 -2.99 5.44
N ASP A 33 -23.25 -3.66 6.06
CA ASP A 33 -23.18 -4.24 7.40
C ASP A 33 -22.51 -5.64 7.48
N ASP A 34 -22.09 -6.26 6.37
CA ASP A 34 -21.71 -7.69 6.40
C ASP A 34 -20.33 -8.07 5.83
N HIS A 35 -19.62 -7.14 5.16
CA HIS A 35 -18.28 -7.43 4.62
C HIS A 35 -17.26 -6.38 5.05
N LYS A 36 -16.98 -6.36 6.36
CA LYS A 36 -15.90 -5.56 6.95
C LYS A 36 -14.54 -6.18 6.64
N LEU A 37 -14.15 -6.20 5.37
CA LEU A 37 -12.79 -6.57 4.97
C LEU A 37 -11.82 -5.59 5.62
N ASP A 38 -10.92 -6.11 6.46
CA ASP A 38 -9.86 -5.31 7.07
C ASP A 38 -8.85 -4.93 5.97
N PHE A 39 -8.33 -3.70 6.00
CA PHE A 39 -7.28 -3.25 5.08
C PHE A 39 -6.08 -4.20 5.07
N ARG A 40 -5.82 -4.85 6.20
CA ARG A 40 -4.79 -5.87 6.36
C ARG A 40 -5.07 -7.12 5.53
N GLU A 41 -6.27 -7.68 5.64
CA GLU A 41 -6.68 -8.87 4.87
C GLU A 41 -6.67 -8.57 3.37
N LEU A 42 -7.14 -7.37 3.00
CA LEU A 42 -7.11 -6.88 1.63
C LEU A 42 -5.67 -6.80 1.09
N LYS A 43 -4.75 -6.26 1.88
CA LYS A 43 -3.32 -6.15 1.53
C LYS A 43 -2.67 -7.53 1.42
N ASP A 44 -2.92 -8.40 2.40
CA ASP A 44 -2.34 -9.75 2.44
C ASP A 44 -2.81 -10.58 1.23
N ALA A 45 -4.09 -10.50 0.87
CA ALA A 45 -4.63 -11.13 -0.33
C ALA A 45 -3.99 -10.59 -1.63
N TYR A 46 -3.87 -9.26 -1.74
CA TYR A 46 -3.21 -8.61 -2.89
C TYR A 46 -1.74 -9.01 -3.02
N GLU A 47 -0.97 -8.99 -1.93
CA GLU A 47 0.42 -9.42 -1.93
C GLU A 47 0.55 -10.91 -2.26
N HIS A 48 -0.37 -11.75 -1.79
CA HIS A 48 -0.37 -13.17 -2.09
C HIS A 48 -0.63 -13.45 -3.57
N LEU A 49 -1.56 -12.72 -4.20
CA LEU A 49 -1.85 -12.84 -5.63
C LEU A 49 -0.67 -12.39 -6.49
N ILE A 50 0.03 -11.32 -6.10
CA ILE A 50 1.25 -10.85 -6.78
C ILE A 50 2.40 -11.86 -6.63
N LYS A 51 2.67 -12.33 -5.40
CA LYS A 51 3.79 -13.25 -5.12
C LYS A 51 3.53 -14.68 -5.63
N GLY A 52 2.26 -15.07 -5.74
CA GLY A 52 1.82 -16.40 -6.15
C GLY A 52 1.91 -16.71 -7.65
N GLY A 53 2.34 -15.75 -8.49
CA GLY A 53 2.44 -15.96 -9.94
C GLY A 53 1.07 -16.16 -10.63
N HIS A 54 0.01 -15.68 -9.99
CA HIS A 54 -1.36 -15.72 -10.52
C HIS A 54 -1.67 -14.59 -11.52
N VAL A 55 -0.68 -13.73 -11.80
CA VAL A 55 -0.80 -12.55 -12.66
C VAL A 55 0.14 -12.72 -13.86
N THR A 56 -0.37 -12.44 -15.05
CA THR A 56 0.42 -12.36 -16.29
C THR A 56 0.97 -10.95 -16.46
N ASP A 57 2.24 -10.86 -16.84
CA ASP A 57 3.12 -9.67 -16.95
C ASP A 57 3.88 -9.21 -15.70
N HIS A 58 5.21 -9.32 -15.82
CA HIS A 58 6.24 -8.66 -15.00
C HIS A 58 6.75 -7.37 -15.64
N ILE A 59 5.97 -6.78 -16.55
CA ILE A 59 6.37 -5.57 -17.27
C ILE A 59 5.50 -4.44 -16.71
N SER A 60 6.12 -3.52 -15.99
CA SER A 60 5.56 -2.24 -15.52
C SER A 60 4.70 -2.27 -14.23
N ASP A 61 5.41 -2.33 -13.09
CA ASP A 61 5.14 -1.49 -11.92
C ASP A 61 5.21 0.02 -12.26
N GLU A 62 4.60 0.47 -13.37
CA GLU A 62 4.62 1.88 -13.76
C GLU A 62 3.54 2.63 -13.01
N ILE A 63 3.81 2.84 -11.72
CA ILE A 63 3.34 4.03 -11.05
C ILE A 63 3.85 5.21 -11.89
N SER A 64 2.93 5.91 -12.57
CA SER A 64 3.28 7.04 -13.41
C SER A 64 4.04 8.08 -12.59
N LEU A 65 4.95 8.84 -13.23
CA LEU A 65 5.57 10.02 -12.62
C LEU A 65 4.55 10.99 -12.05
N ASP A 66 3.39 11.09 -12.69
CA ASP A 66 2.34 11.99 -12.24
C ASP A 66 1.60 11.41 -11.02
N GLU A 67 1.27 10.11 -11.03
CA GLU A 67 0.69 9.42 -9.86
C GLU A 67 1.61 9.52 -8.63
N GLU A 68 2.92 9.31 -8.82
CA GLU A 68 3.89 9.37 -7.74
C GLU A 68 4.01 10.80 -7.17
N LYS A 69 4.05 11.82 -8.05
CA LYS A 69 4.10 13.23 -7.63
C LYS A 69 2.83 13.64 -6.89
N GLU A 70 1.67 13.22 -7.38
CA GLU A 70 0.39 13.49 -6.75
C GLU A 70 0.34 12.84 -5.35
N TYR A 71 0.77 11.59 -5.24
CA TYR A 71 0.84 10.90 -3.96
C TYR A 71 1.80 11.61 -2.98
N ARG A 72 2.99 12.00 -3.44
CA ARG A 72 3.96 12.77 -2.64
C ARG A 72 3.38 14.08 -2.11
N ARG A 73 2.60 14.80 -2.94
CA ARG A 73 1.89 16.02 -2.52
C ARG A 73 0.82 15.69 -1.48
N ALA A 74 -0.04 14.71 -1.76
CA ALA A 74 -1.11 14.31 -0.84
C ALA A 74 -0.58 13.89 0.54
N CYS A 75 0.53 13.14 0.61
CA CYS A 75 1.17 12.79 1.88
C CYS A 75 1.61 14.02 2.68
N MET A 76 2.17 15.03 2.01
CA MET A 76 2.61 16.26 2.65
C MET A 76 1.43 17.17 3.04
N ASP A 77 0.45 17.32 2.16
CA ASP A 77 -0.67 18.25 2.35
C ASP A 77 -1.67 17.73 3.39
N VAL A 78 -1.92 16.42 3.42
CA VAL A 78 -2.85 15.80 4.37
C VAL A 78 -2.10 15.39 5.63
N LEU A 79 -1.16 14.44 5.54
CA LEU A 79 -0.53 13.85 6.72
C LEU A 79 0.62 14.70 7.29
N GLY A 80 1.13 15.70 6.55
CA GLY A 80 2.33 16.44 6.94
C GLY A 80 3.61 15.60 6.88
N LEU A 81 3.58 14.47 6.17
CA LEU A 81 4.67 13.48 6.13
C LEU A 81 5.18 13.26 4.72
N LYS A 82 6.48 12.95 4.61
CA LYS A 82 7.06 12.52 3.35
C LYS A 82 6.49 11.16 2.95
N ALA A 83 6.25 10.95 1.66
CA ALA A 83 5.68 9.69 1.15
C ALA A 83 6.54 8.47 1.50
N GLU A 84 7.87 8.62 1.59
CA GLU A 84 8.78 7.54 1.99
C GLU A 84 8.49 7.04 3.42
N ILE A 85 8.19 7.97 4.34
CA ILE A 85 7.86 7.65 5.73
C ILE A 85 6.49 6.95 5.79
N VAL A 86 5.55 7.39 4.96
CA VAL A 86 4.22 6.78 4.85
C VAL A 86 4.35 5.35 4.34
N GLU A 87 5.14 5.10 3.30
CA GLU A 87 5.41 3.74 2.78
C GLU A 87 6.15 2.86 3.81
N GLU A 88 7.15 3.39 4.52
CA GLU A 88 7.82 2.66 5.60
C GLU A 88 6.84 2.28 6.73
N SER A 89 5.92 3.19 7.06
CA SER A 89 4.88 2.93 8.05
C SER A 89 3.93 1.81 7.62
N LYS A 90 3.55 1.75 6.33
CA LYS A 90 2.73 0.65 5.78
C LYS A 90 3.39 -0.74 5.93
N GLN A 91 4.72 -0.80 6.00
CA GLN A 91 5.47 -2.05 6.18
C GLN A 91 5.62 -2.43 7.66
N ASN A 92 5.33 -1.51 8.60
CA ASN A 92 5.50 -1.76 10.02
C ASN A 92 4.27 -2.48 10.61
N PRO A 93 4.42 -3.71 11.16
CA PRO A 93 3.29 -4.47 11.70
C PRO A 93 2.64 -3.80 12.92
N MET A 94 3.41 -3.05 13.73
CA MET A 94 2.84 -2.30 14.86
C MET A 94 1.97 -1.14 14.36
N PHE A 95 2.38 -0.49 13.27
CA PHE A 95 1.58 0.57 12.66
C PHE A 95 0.27 0.01 12.08
N LEU A 96 0.33 -1.13 11.39
CA LEU A 96 -0.88 -1.81 10.88
C LEU A 96 -1.81 -2.24 12.01
N HIS A 97 -1.27 -2.73 13.12
CA HIS A 97 -2.07 -3.04 14.30
C HIS A 97 -2.68 -1.80 14.95
N TRP A 98 -1.94 -0.69 15.00
CA TRP A 98 -2.48 0.59 15.46
C TRP A 98 -3.58 1.13 14.53
N LEU A 99 -3.43 0.93 13.21
CA LEU A 99 -4.35 1.39 12.18
C LEU A 99 -5.72 0.70 12.25
N SER A 100 -5.78 -0.55 12.74
CA SER A 100 -7.04 -1.26 12.99
C SER A 100 -7.73 -0.83 14.29
N GLY A 101 -7.09 0.02 15.10
CA GLY A 101 -7.65 0.61 16.30
C GLY A 101 -8.78 1.63 16.03
N LYS A 102 -9.52 1.99 17.08
CA LYS A 102 -10.64 2.94 17.04
C LYS A 102 -10.24 4.39 17.39
N THR A 103 -8.96 4.72 17.30
CA THR A 103 -8.50 6.08 17.62
C THR A 103 -8.79 7.03 16.47
N ASP A 104 -8.97 8.32 16.77
CA ASP A 104 -9.17 9.36 15.74
C ASP A 104 -7.99 9.42 14.77
N GLY A 105 -6.77 9.19 15.26
CA GLY A 105 -5.57 9.09 14.43
C GLY A 105 -5.64 7.91 13.46
N ALA A 106 -6.06 6.73 13.93
CA ALA A 106 -6.23 5.56 13.07
C ALA A 106 -7.35 5.77 12.04
N GLN A 107 -8.45 6.42 12.43
CA GLN A 107 -9.53 6.81 11.52
C GLN A 107 -9.03 7.76 10.43
N TYR A 108 -8.28 8.80 10.83
CA TYR A 108 -7.71 9.79 9.92
C TYR A 108 -6.79 9.16 8.86
N TRP A 109 -5.90 8.27 9.29
CA TRP A 109 -5.03 7.53 8.37
C TRP A 109 -5.78 6.55 7.47
N ARG A 110 -6.80 5.86 8.00
CA ARG A 110 -7.67 5.00 7.17
C ARG A 110 -8.37 5.80 6.08
N ASN A 111 -8.94 6.97 6.42
CA ASN A 111 -9.59 7.83 5.44
C ASN A 111 -8.61 8.27 4.34
N PHE A 112 -7.39 8.67 4.73
CA PHE A 112 -6.33 9.00 3.78
C PHE A 112 -6.01 7.81 2.86
N PHE A 113 -5.72 6.63 3.42
CA PHE A 113 -5.39 5.47 2.59
C PHE A 113 -6.54 5.09 1.66
N THR A 114 -7.77 5.15 2.14
CA THR A 114 -8.97 4.86 1.34
C THR A 114 -9.05 5.74 0.09
N ALA A 115 -8.77 7.04 0.24
CA ALA A 115 -8.78 8.00 -0.87
C ALA A 115 -7.60 7.82 -1.85
N HIS A 116 -6.46 7.29 -1.37
CA HIS A 116 -5.21 7.23 -2.13
C HIS A 116 -4.75 5.82 -2.50
N GLY A 117 -5.68 4.85 -2.58
CA GLY A 117 -5.40 3.50 -3.08
C GLY A 117 -4.89 2.53 -2.02
N GLY A 118 -5.38 2.64 -0.79
CA GLY A 118 -5.17 1.71 0.30
C GLY A 118 -3.72 1.62 0.80
N LEU A 119 -3.34 0.41 1.21
CA LEU A 119 -2.00 0.05 1.69
C LEU A 119 -1.09 -0.46 0.56
N ALA A 120 -1.53 -0.41 -0.70
CA ALA A 120 -0.65 -0.73 -1.81
C ALA A 120 0.47 0.30 -1.93
N GLN A 121 1.59 -0.17 -2.49
CA GLN A 121 2.75 0.66 -2.76
C GLN A 121 2.41 1.72 -3.82
N LYS A 122 2.72 2.99 -3.51
CA LYS A 122 2.50 4.15 -4.39
C LYS A 122 3.79 4.89 -4.74
N LEU A 123 4.94 4.42 -4.25
CA LEU A 123 6.26 4.87 -4.67
C LEU A 123 6.94 3.80 -5.52
N ARG A 124 7.56 4.22 -6.62
CA ARG A 124 8.46 3.32 -7.36
C ARG A 124 9.59 2.88 -6.44
N PRO A 125 9.96 1.59 -6.44
CA PRO A 125 11.21 1.15 -5.84
C PRO A 125 12.35 2.01 -6.42
N PRO A 126 13.31 2.49 -5.59
CA PRO A 126 14.47 3.18 -6.11
C PRO A 126 15.13 2.32 -7.20
N ALA A 127 15.41 2.90 -8.37
CA ALA A 127 16.06 2.20 -9.47
C ALA A 127 17.36 1.55 -8.94
N GLY A 128 17.37 0.22 -8.85
CA GLY A 128 18.42 -0.57 -8.17
C GLY A 128 17.91 -1.55 -7.11
N TYR A 129 16.64 -1.45 -6.67
CA TYR A 129 16.00 -2.43 -5.78
C TYR A 129 15.36 -3.60 -6.55
N LEU A 130 16.14 -4.24 -7.44
CA LEU A 130 15.77 -5.56 -7.95
C LEU A 130 16.08 -6.58 -6.84
N ALA A 131 15.03 -7.25 -6.36
CA ALA A 131 15.10 -8.44 -5.49
C ALA A 131 15.85 -8.28 -4.17
N SER A 132 15.14 -8.02 -3.07
CA SER A 132 15.69 -8.22 -1.72
C SER A 132 14.64 -8.67 -0.71
N ASN A 133 13.98 -9.80 -0.99
CA ASN A 133 13.48 -10.73 0.04
C ASN A 133 14.64 -11.44 0.77
N ALA A 134 15.75 -10.76 1.01
CA ALA A 134 16.91 -11.32 1.71
C ALA A 134 17.50 -10.27 2.65
N LYS A 135 17.02 -10.29 3.90
CA LYS A 135 17.74 -9.78 5.08
C LYS A 135 18.33 -8.37 4.94
N HIS A 136 17.50 -7.33 4.96
CA HIS A 136 18.03 -5.97 5.15
C HIS A 136 18.14 -5.66 6.64
N VAL A 137 19.34 -5.84 7.18
CA VAL A 137 19.78 -5.18 8.42
C VAL A 137 19.64 -3.67 8.19
N ALA A 138 18.95 -2.99 9.11
CA ALA A 138 18.86 -1.54 9.13
C ALA A 138 20.28 -0.94 9.22
N LYS A 139 20.73 -0.25 8.17
CA LYS A 139 21.83 0.70 8.31
C LYS A 139 21.24 1.98 8.88
N ALA A 140 21.48 2.15 10.17
CA ALA A 140 21.13 3.32 10.95
C ALA A 140 21.48 4.62 10.21
N SER A 141 20.51 5.52 10.12
CA SER A 141 20.71 6.91 9.76
C SER A 141 21.61 7.57 10.80
N GLU A 142 22.88 7.76 10.43
CA GLU A 142 23.89 8.47 11.20
C GLU A 142 23.63 9.99 11.12
N SER A 143 22.67 10.48 11.91
CA SER A 143 22.48 11.92 12.14
C SER A 143 22.59 12.22 13.63
N ARG A 144 23.76 11.94 14.21
CA ARG A 144 24.10 12.35 15.59
C ARG A 144 24.80 13.71 15.55
N ARG A 145 23.98 14.76 15.74
CA ARG A 145 24.29 16.12 16.23
C ARG A 145 25.68 16.21 16.91
N ARG A 146 26.68 16.76 16.23
CA ARG A 146 27.91 17.25 16.88
C ARG A 146 27.62 18.63 17.48
N ARG A 147 27.39 18.65 18.80
CA ARG A 147 27.44 19.87 19.61
C ARG A 147 28.92 20.15 19.93
N ARG A 148 29.53 21.13 19.25
CA ARG A 148 30.86 21.65 19.65
C ARG A 148 30.66 22.71 20.73
N ARG A 149 31.33 22.51 21.87
CA ARG A 149 31.78 23.58 22.76
C ARG A 149 33.08 24.13 22.20
#